data_AF-A0A1I8AU62-F1
#
_entry.id   AF-A0A1I8AU62-F1
#
_cell.length_a   1.000
_cell.length_b   1.000
_cell.length_c   1.000
_cell.angle_alpha   90.00
_cell.angle_beta   90.00
_cell.angle_gamma   90.00
#
_symmetry.space_group_name_H-M   'P 1'
#
loop_
_entity.id
_entity.type
_entity.pdbx_description
1 polymer ?
#
loop_
_entity_poly.entity_id
_entity_poly.type
_entity_poly.pdbx_seq_one_letter_code
_entity_poly.pdbx_strand_id
1 'polypeptide(L)'
;MKRSTSIRLIALGSLPLALAACDSDRSATRVVSEVKRYQDVDSCALAGYLWLEQQMQRGVLPADADQFNSLEEKLGQVFGANTFATPFYFASVRDSLEDRGTVQYLCDIATAAGLDTRLIDVEDIGLNPAGRFIDRSGAPIPSLFKLYPWEDMFHDRYGPAIAGSGTLFVEPPWKALLSNKGMLALLWEQHEGHPNLLPAFIDATPERPLAPGW
;
A
#
# COMPACT_ATOMS: atom_id res chain seq x y z
N MET A 1 6.89 -16.95 -36.88
CA MET A 1 7.08 -15.74 -36.05
C MET A 1 6.25 -15.87 -34.78
N LYS A 2 6.93 -15.98 -33.64
CA LYS A 2 6.32 -16.04 -32.30
C LYS A 2 5.61 -14.71 -32.02
N ARG A 3 4.31 -14.74 -31.70
CA ARG A 3 3.64 -13.63 -31.01
C ARG A 3 3.36 -14.12 -29.59
N SER A 4 4.11 -13.57 -28.64
CA SER A 4 3.90 -13.78 -27.21
C SER A 4 2.55 -13.15 -26.85
N THR A 5 1.63 -13.96 -26.32
CA THR A 5 0.32 -13.52 -25.84
C THR A 5 0.49 -13.05 -24.39
N SER A 6 0.06 -11.82 -24.13
CA SER A 6 0.20 -11.12 -22.87
C SER A 6 -0.44 -11.86 -21.69
N ILE A 7 0.27 -11.88 -20.55
CA ILE A 7 -0.23 -12.33 -19.26
C ILE A 7 -1.07 -11.18 -18.66
N ARG A 8 -2.33 -11.46 -18.31
CA ARG A 8 -3.21 -10.52 -17.59
C ARG A 8 -3.33 -10.96 -16.13
N LEU A 9 -2.85 -10.12 -15.21
CA LEU A 9 -3.00 -10.30 -13.77
C LEU A 9 -4.32 -9.61 -13.34
N ILE A 10 -5.22 -10.33 -12.69
CA ILE A 10 -6.44 -9.77 -12.09
C ILE A 10 -6.34 -9.99 -10.58
N ALA A 11 -6.14 -8.91 -9.82
CA ALA A 11 -6.28 -8.89 -8.38
C ALA A 11 -7.71 -8.43 -8.03
N LEU A 12 -8.45 -9.23 -7.27
CA LEU A 12 -9.75 -8.86 -6.72
C LEU A 12 -9.59 -8.69 -5.19
N GLY A 13 -9.47 -7.45 -4.76
CA GLY A 13 -9.43 -7.01 -3.36
C GLY A 13 -9.55 -5.48 -3.27
N SER A 14 -10.68 -5.02 -2.71
CA SER A 14 -11.09 -3.64 -2.31
C SER A 14 -10.68 -2.44 -3.18
N LEU A 15 -11.40 -2.30 -4.31
CA LEU A 15 -11.71 -1.10 -5.14
C LEU A 15 -11.27 -1.29 -6.60
N PRO A 16 -12.17 -1.74 -7.50
CA PRO A 16 -11.82 -1.91 -8.89
C PRO A 16 -11.73 -0.53 -9.58
N LEU A 17 -10.50 -0.07 -9.85
CA LEU A 17 -10.27 0.76 -11.02
C LEU A 17 -10.53 -0.12 -12.25
N ALA A 18 -11.79 -0.14 -12.70
CA ALA A 18 -12.17 -0.77 -13.96
C ALA A 18 -11.61 0.07 -15.11
N LEU A 19 -10.44 -0.34 -15.61
CA LEU A 19 -9.94 0.07 -16.91
C LEU A 19 -10.82 -0.59 -17.98
N ALA A 20 -11.81 0.15 -18.49
CA ALA A 20 -12.63 -0.28 -19.61
C ALA A 20 -11.85 -0.09 -20.92
N ALA A 21 -11.25 -1.17 -21.43
CA ALA A 21 -11.02 -1.33 -22.86
C ALA A 21 -11.94 -2.47 -23.34
N CYS A 22 -12.91 -2.09 -24.15
CA CYS A 22 -13.89 -2.98 -24.78
C CYS A 22 -13.23 -4.19 -25.46
N ASP A 23 -13.79 -5.38 -25.19
CA ASP A 23 -14.08 -6.35 -26.26
C ASP A 23 -15.34 -7.14 -25.88
N SER A 24 -16.17 -7.38 -26.89
CA SER A 24 -17.60 -7.70 -26.81
C SER A 24 -17.93 -9.16 -26.51
N ASP A 25 -17.13 -9.86 -25.70
CA ASP A 25 -17.43 -11.25 -25.34
C ASP A 25 -17.20 -11.50 -23.84
N ARG A 26 -18.28 -11.35 -23.06
CA ARG A 26 -18.29 -11.54 -21.61
C ARG A 26 -18.49 -13.03 -21.31
N SER A 27 -17.42 -13.82 -21.37
CA SER A 27 -17.39 -15.12 -20.70
C SER A 27 -16.15 -15.23 -19.82
N ALA A 28 -16.38 -15.45 -18.52
CA ALA A 28 -15.29 -15.75 -17.58
C ALA A 28 -14.64 -17.06 -18.02
N THR A 29 -13.38 -17.02 -18.45
CA THR A 29 -12.70 -18.19 -19.03
C THR A 29 -12.41 -19.26 -17.97
N ARG A 30 -12.44 -18.90 -16.68
CA ARG A 30 -12.38 -19.82 -15.54
C ARG A 30 -12.88 -19.14 -14.27
N VAL A 31 -13.85 -19.75 -13.58
CA VAL A 31 -14.25 -19.33 -12.23
C VAL A 31 -13.30 -20.01 -11.25
N VAL A 32 -12.49 -19.24 -10.53
CA VAL A 32 -11.70 -19.76 -9.41
C VAL A 32 -12.63 -19.88 -8.22
N SER A 33 -13.09 -21.11 -7.93
CA SER A 33 -14.03 -21.39 -6.84
C SER A 33 -13.35 -21.71 -5.50
N GLU A 34 -12.03 -21.93 -5.49
CA GLU A 34 -11.27 -22.23 -4.28
C GLU A 34 -10.52 -21.00 -3.78
N VAL A 35 -11.15 -20.29 -2.85
CA VAL A 35 -10.47 -19.28 -2.04
C VAL A 35 -9.90 -19.99 -0.81
N LYS A 36 -8.59 -20.27 -0.81
CA LYS A 36 -7.89 -20.64 0.43
C LYS A 36 -7.78 -19.39 1.29
N ARG A 37 -8.39 -19.44 2.49
CA ARG A 37 -8.14 -18.44 3.53
C ARG A 37 -6.82 -18.79 4.20
N TYR A 38 -5.79 -17.99 3.96
CA TYR A 38 -4.57 -18.02 4.75
C TYR A 38 -4.80 -17.29 6.07
N GLN A 39 -4.25 -17.82 7.15
CA GLN A 39 -4.46 -17.28 8.51
C GLN A 39 -3.56 -16.06 8.78
N ASP A 40 -2.44 -15.96 8.06
CA ASP A 40 -1.41 -14.94 8.22
C ASP A 40 -0.68 -14.68 6.88
N VAL A 41 0.08 -13.58 6.84
CA VAL A 41 0.83 -13.13 5.66
C VAL A 41 1.94 -14.12 5.30
N ASP A 42 2.61 -14.73 6.29
CA ASP A 42 3.70 -15.69 6.09
C ASP A 42 3.23 -16.92 5.32
N SER A 43 2.07 -17.46 5.69
CA SER A 43 1.41 -18.57 5.01
C SER A 43 1.06 -18.22 3.56
N CYS A 44 0.66 -16.98 3.32
CA CYS A 44 0.36 -16.49 1.97
C CYS A 44 1.64 -16.34 1.13
N ALA A 45 2.71 -15.80 1.72
CA ALA A 45 4.01 -15.66 1.09
C ALA A 45 4.60 -17.04 0.71
N LEU A 46 4.57 -18.00 1.63
CA LEU A 46 5.01 -19.37 1.38
C LEU A 46 4.19 -20.05 0.28
N ALA A 47 2.87 -19.87 0.28
CA ALA A 47 2.01 -20.42 -0.76
C ALA A 47 2.31 -19.81 -2.14
N GLY A 48 2.60 -18.50 -2.19
CA GLY A 48 3.04 -17.81 -3.40
C GLY A 48 4.37 -18.37 -3.93
N TYR A 49 5.35 -18.56 -3.04
CA TYR A 49 6.65 -19.15 -3.39
C TYR A 49 6.51 -20.57 -3.95
N LEU A 50 5.75 -21.43 -3.27
CA LEU A 50 5.50 -22.81 -3.74
C LEU A 50 4.77 -22.84 -5.08
N TRP A 51 3.82 -21.93 -5.29
CA TRP A 51 3.14 -21.81 -6.57
C TRP A 51 4.12 -21.42 -7.67
N LEU A 52 4.99 -20.43 -7.43
CA LEU A 52 6.02 -19.97 -8.37
C LEU A 52 6.94 -21.14 -8.76
N GLU A 53 7.50 -21.86 -7.76
CA GLU A 53 8.37 -23.01 -7.99
C GLU A 53 7.68 -24.09 -8.84
N GLN A 54 6.42 -24.40 -8.52
CA GLN A 54 5.66 -25.40 -9.27
C GLN A 54 5.38 -24.97 -10.71
N GLN A 55 5.09 -23.69 -10.96
CA GLN A 55 4.91 -23.19 -12.33
C GLN A 55 6.21 -23.21 -13.13
N MET A 56 7.35 -22.91 -12.49
CA MET A 56 8.67 -23.00 -13.11
C MET A 56 9.03 -24.46 -13.44
N GLN A 57 8.82 -25.39 -12.49
CA GLN A 57 9.04 -26.83 -12.72
C GLN A 57 8.17 -27.39 -13.85
N ARG A 58 6.96 -26.86 -14.02
CA ARG A 58 6.04 -27.22 -15.12
C ARG A 58 6.39 -26.54 -16.45
N GLY A 59 7.38 -25.65 -16.49
CA GLY A 59 7.76 -24.89 -17.68
C GLY A 59 6.73 -23.85 -18.13
N VAL A 60 5.78 -23.49 -17.25
CA VAL A 60 4.77 -22.44 -17.51
C VAL A 60 5.38 -21.05 -17.36
N LEU A 61 6.29 -20.88 -16.41
CA LEU A 61 7.04 -19.64 -16.19
C LEU A 61 8.52 -19.80 -16.57
N PRO A 62 9.20 -18.70 -16.96
CA PRO A 62 10.65 -18.67 -17.12
C PRO A 62 11.39 -19.14 -15.86
N ALA A 63 12.57 -19.74 -16.04
CA ALA A 63 13.39 -20.24 -14.93
C ALA A 63 13.99 -19.11 -14.05
N ASP A 64 13.94 -17.87 -14.52
CA ASP A 64 14.36 -16.66 -13.82
C ASP A 64 13.18 -15.81 -13.34
N ALA A 65 11.96 -16.34 -13.36
CA ALA A 65 10.80 -15.66 -12.79
C ALA A 65 10.98 -15.45 -11.28
N ASP A 66 10.73 -14.23 -10.82
CA ASP A 66 10.74 -13.85 -9.41
C ASP A 66 9.39 -13.24 -9.01
N GLN A 67 9.05 -13.34 -7.73
CA GLN A 67 7.82 -12.79 -7.14
C GLN A 67 8.15 -11.78 -6.02
N PHE A 68 9.24 -11.03 -6.16
CA PHE A 68 9.75 -10.12 -5.12
C PHE A 68 10.08 -10.84 -3.82
N ASN A 69 10.62 -12.08 -3.91
CA ASN A 69 10.93 -12.89 -2.73
C ASN A 69 11.99 -12.25 -1.81
N SER A 70 12.72 -11.25 -2.32
CA SER A 70 13.69 -10.44 -1.55
C SER A 70 13.08 -9.27 -0.77
N LEU A 71 11.76 -9.09 -0.79
CA LEU A 71 11.10 -7.93 -0.17
C LEU A 71 11.37 -7.84 1.33
N GLU A 72 11.20 -8.94 2.05
CA GLU A 72 11.41 -8.98 3.50
C GLU A 72 12.84 -8.63 3.88
N GLU A 73 13.82 -9.25 3.21
CA GLU A 73 15.25 -8.97 3.43
C GLU A 73 15.56 -7.49 3.18
N LYS A 74 15.04 -6.92 2.10
CA LYS A 74 15.23 -5.49 1.77
C LYS A 74 14.56 -4.58 2.78
N LEU A 75 13.36 -4.90 3.25
CA LEU A 75 12.68 -4.15 4.30
C LEU A 75 13.48 -4.21 5.61
N GLY A 76 13.98 -5.39 5.99
CA GLY A 76 14.86 -5.57 7.14
C GLY A 76 16.15 -4.73 7.03
N GLN A 77 16.78 -4.70 5.85
CA GLN A 77 17.93 -3.83 5.58
C GLN A 77 17.58 -2.35 5.73
N VAL A 78 16.43 -1.90 5.22
CA VAL A 78 15.98 -0.51 5.39
C VAL A 78 15.75 -0.20 6.87
N PHE A 79 15.02 -1.04 7.60
CA PHE A 79 14.79 -0.80 9.03
C PHE A 79 16.08 -0.78 9.85
N GLY A 80 17.00 -1.73 9.62
CA GLY A 80 18.27 -1.83 10.34
C GLY A 80 19.28 -0.75 9.98
N ALA A 81 19.22 -0.18 8.76
CA ALA A 81 20.13 0.88 8.33
C ALA A 81 19.70 2.29 8.80
N ASN A 82 18.46 2.46 9.25
CA ASN A 82 17.92 3.75 9.67
C ASN A 82 18.02 3.95 11.19
N THR A 83 18.17 5.21 11.61
CA THR A 83 18.18 5.61 13.02
C THR A 83 16.85 6.22 13.42
N PHE A 84 15.79 5.41 13.40
CA PHE A 84 14.47 5.86 13.84
C PHE A 84 14.44 6.10 15.34
N ALA A 85 13.67 7.09 15.79
CA ALA A 85 13.47 7.30 17.21
C ALA A 85 12.57 6.20 17.77
N THR A 86 13.00 5.56 18.85
CA THR A 86 12.28 4.45 19.48
C THR A 86 11.47 4.93 20.70
N PRO A 87 10.27 4.40 20.94
CA PRO A 87 9.68 3.27 20.21
C PRO A 87 9.17 3.65 18.81
N PHE A 88 9.32 2.73 17.86
CA PHE A 88 8.72 2.86 16.54
C PHE A 88 7.32 2.23 16.57
N TYR A 89 6.29 3.07 16.43
CA TYR A 89 4.90 2.63 16.40
C TYR A 89 4.45 2.26 14.98
N PHE A 90 3.66 1.19 14.88
CA PHE A 90 2.98 0.74 13.66
C PHE A 90 1.47 0.80 13.89
N ALA A 91 0.73 1.48 13.01
CA ALA A 91 -0.68 1.77 13.22
C ALA A 91 -1.60 1.47 12.04
N SER A 92 -2.74 0.90 12.37
CA SER A 92 -3.86 0.65 11.46
C SER A 92 -5.18 1.06 12.10
N VAL A 93 -6.23 1.19 11.31
CA VAL A 93 -7.60 1.34 11.83
C VAL A 93 -7.99 0.07 12.58
N ARG A 94 -8.61 0.21 13.76
CA ARG A 94 -8.91 -0.91 14.65
C ARG A 94 -9.68 -2.01 13.95
N ASP A 95 -10.65 -1.70 13.11
CA ASP A 95 -11.52 -2.74 12.52
C ASP A 95 -11.06 -3.24 11.14
N SER A 96 -9.94 -2.72 10.61
CA SER A 96 -9.37 -3.18 9.35
C SER A 96 -8.45 -4.39 9.57
N LEU A 97 -9.00 -5.60 9.40
CA LEU A 97 -8.23 -6.85 9.57
C LEU A 97 -7.05 -6.95 8.60
N GLU A 98 -7.24 -6.50 7.36
CA GLU A 98 -6.21 -6.53 6.31
C GLU A 98 -5.05 -5.58 6.65
N ASP A 99 -5.37 -4.34 7.00
CA ASP A 99 -4.33 -3.37 7.39
C ASP A 99 -3.61 -3.85 8.64
N ARG A 100 -4.32 -4.42 9.62
CA ARG A 100 -3.72 -4.94 10.84
C ARG A 100 -2.70 -6.04 10.55
N GLY A 101 -3.04 -6.98 9.65
CA GLY A 101 -2.11 -8.01 9.21
C GLY A 101 -0.87 -7.42 8.54
N THR A 102 -1.05 -6.39 7.72
CA THR A 102 0.05 -5.71 7.03
C THR A 102 0.97 -4.95 7.99
N VAL A 103 0.41 -4.17 8.94
CA VAL A 103 1.23 -3.45 9.93
C VAL A 103 1.91 -4.39 10.93
N GLN A 104 1.26 -5.51 11.29
CA GLN A 104 1.88 -6.56 12.11
C GLN A 104 3.09 -7.15 11.40
N TYR A 105 2.95 -7.54 10.12
CA TYR A 105 4.04 -8.08 9.33
C TYR A 105 5.24 -7.11 9.24
N LEU A 106 4.98 -5.82 8.96
CA LEU A 106 6.05 -4.80 8.94
C LEU A 106 6.68 -4.57 10.32
N CYS A 107 5.87 -4.61 11.38
CA CYS A 107 6.35 -4.49 12.76
C CYS A 107 7.28 -5.65 13.13
N ASP A 108 6.96 -6.88 12.72
CA ASP A 108 7.78 -8.07 12.97
C ASP A 108 9.12 -7.98 12.25
N ILE A 109 9.14 -7.52 10.99
CA ILE A 109 10.39 -7.28 10.25
C ILE A 109 11.25 -6.20 10.95
N ALA A 110 10.64 -5.09 11.35
CA ALA A 110 11.34 -4.01 12.05
C ALA A 110 11.92 -4.48 13.40
N THR A 111 11.18 -5.32 14.12
CA THR A 111 11.60 -5.93 15.39
C THR A 111 12.77 -6.89 15.16
N ALA A 112 12.69 -7.75 14.13
CA ALA A 112 13.77 -8.65 13.74
C ALA A 112 15.03 -7.90 13.31
N ALA A 113 14.88 -6.69 12.75
CA ALA A 113 15.98 -5.79 12.42
C ALA A 113 16.55 -5.04 13.65
N GLY A 114 16.01 -5.27 14.86
CA GLY A 114 16.54 -4.74 16.11
C GLY A 114 15.91 -3.44 16.61
N LEU A 115 14.81 -2.97 16.01
CA LEU A 115 14.08 -1.79 16.50
C LEU A 115 13.20 -2.15 17.72
N ASP A 116 13.09 -1.23 18.68
CA ASP A 116 12.04 -1.29 19.71
C ASP A 116 10.72 -0.80 19.11
N THR A 117 9.77 -1.71 18.93
CA THR A 117 8.52 -1.49 18.19
C THR A 117 7.28 -1.60 19.07
N ARG A 118 6.17 -1.03 18.63
CA ARG A 118 4.82 -1.18 19.23
C ARG A 118 3.76 -1.19 18.14
N LEU A 119 2.69 -1.93 18.36
CA LEU A 119 1.45 -1.82 17.59
C LEU A 119 0.46 -0.93 18.33
N ILE A 120 -0.28 -0.12 17.59
CA ILE A 120 -1.32 0.75 18.12
C ILE A 120 -2.45 0.92 17.09
N ASP A 121 -3.69 0.96 17.54
CA ASP A 121 -4.78 1.35 16.64
C ASP A 121 -4.83 2.88 16.51
N VAL A 122 -5.16 3.40 15.34
CA VAL A 122 -5.22 4.85 15.07
C VAL A 122 -6.13 5.58 16.06
N GLU A 123 -7.23 4.94 16.45
CA GLU A 123 -8.23 5.44 17.38
C GLU A 123 -7.69 5.63 18.80
N ASP A 124 -6.57 5.00 19.13
CA ASP A 124 -5.91 5.10 20.43
C ASP A 124 -4.82 6.15 20.49
N ILE A 125 -4.48 6.76 19.36
CA ILE A 125 -3.51 7.83 19.29
C ILE A 125 -4.18 9.10 19.80
N GLY A 126 -3.69 9.60 20.94
CA GLY A 126 -4.11 10.85 21.55
C GLY A 126 -3.21 12.02 21.15
N LEU A 127 -3.68 13.22 21.45
CA LEU A 127 -2.89 14.45 21.38
C LEU A 127 -2.84 15.09 22.77
N ASN A 128 -1.64 15.29 23.32
CA ASN A 128 -1.49 15.92 24.63
C ASN A 128 -1.57 17.47 24.54
N PRO A 129 -1.69 18.20 25.68
CA PRO A 129 -1.77 19.66 25.67
C PRO A 129 -0.55 20.39 25.08
N ALA A 130 0.60 19.71 24.97
CA ALA A 130 1.79 20.24 24.33
C ALA A 130 1.83 19.98 22.81
N GLY A 131 0.75 19.43 22.24
CA GLY A 131 0.64 19.11 20.82
C GLY A 131 1.48 17.90 20.39
N ARG A 132 1.86 17.00 21.30
CA ARG A 132 2.57 15.75 20.99
C ARG A 132 1.57 14.59 20.84
N PHE A 133 1.79 13.73 19.84
CA PHE A 133 1.05 12.47 19.75
C PHE A 133 1.50 11.53 20.87
N ILE A 134 0.52 10.88 21.49
CA ILE A 134 0.71 10.00 22.64
C ILE A 134 -0.09 8.70 22.48
N ASP A 135 0.37 7.63 23.11
CA ASP A 135 -0.36 6.37 23.18
C ASP A 135 -1.39 6.33 24.34
N ARG A 136 -2.05 5.18 24.52
CA ARG A 136 -3.05 4.93 25.58
C ARG A 136 -2.54 5.20 27.00
N SER A 137 -1.23 5.08 27.23
CA SER A 137 -0.59 5.32 28.53
C SER A 137 -0.16 6.77 28.71
N GLY A 138 -0.31 7.60 27.67
CA GLY A 138 0.19 8.97 27.65
C GLY A 138 1.66 9.09 27.26
N ALA A 139 2.31 8.00 26.85
CA ALA A 139 3.70 8.04 26.41
C ALA A 139 3.80 8.67 25.02
N PRO A 140 4.81 9.54 24.75
CA PRO A 140 5.01 10.13 23.43
C PRO A 140 5.24 9.08 22.34
N ILE A 141 4.76 9.36 21.13
CA ILE A 141 5.00 8.58 19.93
C ILE A 141 6.10 9.27 19.11
N PRO A 142 7.37 8.81 19.18
CA PRO A 142 8.47 9.50 18.53
C PRO A 142 8.59 9.17 17.03
N SER A 143 8.32 7.93 16.63
CA SER A 143 8.23 7.51 15.23
C SER A 143 6.95 6.70 14.99
N LEU A 144 6.31 6.91 13.84
CA LEU A 144 5.04 6.28 13.49
C LEU A 144 4.97 5.88 12.02
N PHE A 145 4.70 4.59 11.77
CA PHE A 145 4.22 4.06 10.51
C PHE A 145 2.74 3.81 10.57
N LYS A 146 2.01 4.15 9.51
CA LYS A 146 0.56 4.02 9.47
C LYS A 146 0.04 3.70 8.07
N LEU A 147 -1.02 2.90 8.01
CA LEU A 147 -1.81 2.66 6.79
C LEU A 147 -3.03 3.56 6.67
N TYR A 148 -3.37 4.33 7.71
CA TYR A 148 -4.44 5.32 7.65
C TYR A 148 -4.12 6.40 6.59
N PRO A 149 -5.02 6.82 5.70
CA PRO A 149 -4.68 7.76 4.62
C PRO A 149 -4.20 9.12 5.14
N TRP A 150 -3.35 9.81 4.39
CA TRP A 150 -2.90 11.15 4.78
C TRP A 150 -4.00 12.18 4.61
N GLU A 151 -4.80 12.02 3.56
CA GLU A 151 -5.94 12.84 3.20
C GLU A 151 -6.93 12.92 4.36
N ASP A 152 -7.31 11.76 4.91
CA ASP A 152 -8.22 11.69 6.06
C ASP A 152 -7.57 12.31 7.31
N MET A 153 -6.31 11.98 7.56
CA MET A 153 -5.56 12.50 8.70
C MET A 153 -5.39 14.03 8.67
N PHE A 154 -5.35 14.66 7.49
CA PHE A 154 -5.33 16.12 7.35
C PHE A 154 -6.68 16.76 7.67
N HIS A 155 -7.78 16.06 7.42
CA HIS A 155 -9.14 16.52 7.72
C HIS A 155 -9.60 16.21 9.15
N ASP A 156 -8.90 15.32 9.83
CA ASP A 156 -9.16 14.97 11.22
C ASP A 156 -8.88 16.11 12.21
N ARG A 157 -9.51 16.01 13.39
CA ARG A 157 -9.35 16.95 14.51
C ARG A 157 -7.90 17.17 14.95
N TYR A 158 -7.01 16.19 14.73
CA TYR A 158 -5.59 16.27 15.10
C TYR A 158 -4.69 16.63 13.91
N GLY A 159 -5.22 16.77 12.70
CA GLY A 159 -4.49 17.17 11.50
C GLY A 159 -3.61 18.42 11.69
N PRO A 160 -4.13 19.51 12.31
CA PRO A 160 -3.33 20.71 12.56
C PRO A 160 -2.06 20.49 13.41
N ALA A 161 -2.01 19.43 14.21
CA ALA A 161 -0.87 19.13 15.08
C ALA A 161 0.28 18.42 14.34
N ILE A 162 0.06 17.83 13.16
CA ILE A 162 1.04 16.99 12.44
C ILE A 162 2.40 17.69 12.34
N ALA A 163 2.43 18.91 11.78
CA ALA A 163 3.67 19.64 11.52
C ALA A 163 4.45 20.02 12.80
N GLY A 164 3.73 20.26 13.91
CA GLY A 164 4.32 20.69 15.18
C GLY A 164 4.56 19.54 16.17
N SER A 165 4.08 18.32 15.86
CA SER A 165 4.02 17.21 16.81
C SER A 165 5.38 16.65 17.22
N GLY A 166 6.41 16.85 16.40
CA GLY A 166 7.73 16.23 16.62
C GLY A 166 7.74 14.71 16.41
N THR A 167 6.63 14.10 15.99
CA THR A 167 6.57 12.69 15.58
C THR A 167 7.17 12.55 14.18
N LEU A 168 8.10 11.62 14.03
CA LEU A 168 8.63 11.22 12.74
C LEU A 168 7.65 10.27 12.04
N PHE A 169 6.97 10.76 11.02
CA PHE A 169 6.06 9.93 10.22
C PHE A 169 6.80 9.21 9.09
N VAL A 170 6.56 7.91 9.00
CA VAL A 170 7.06 7.03 7.95
C VAL A 170 5.86 6.28 7.39
N GLU A 171 5.30 6.59 6.25
CA GLU A 171 5.76 7.51 5.24
C GLU A 171 5.47 8.99 5.56
N PRO A 172 6.30 9.93 5.09
CA PRO A 172 6.16 11.35 5.45
C PRO A 172 4.95 12.01 4.77
N PRO A 173 4.42 13.13 5.33
CA PRO A 173 3.21 13.80 4.84
C PRO A 173 3.22 14.18 3.36
N TRP A 174 4.38 14.55 2.82
CA TRP A 174 4.50 14.97 1.42
C TRP A 174 4.21 13.84 0.42
N LYS A 175 4.26 12.55 0.85
CA LYS A 175 3.88 11.43 -0.03
C LYS A 175 2.40 11.48 -0.43
N ALA A 176 1.54 12.18 0.32
CA ALA A 176 0.15 12.42 -0.07
C ALA A 176 0.03 13.10 -1.44
N LEU A 177 1.00 13.97 -1.80
CA LEU A 177 1.04 14.62 -3.12
C LEU A 177 1.31 13.61 -4.24
N LEU A 178 2.15 12.61 -4.00
CA LEU A 178 2.51 11.60 -4.99
C LEU A 178 1.38 10.58 -5.20
N SER A 179 0.58 10.32 -4.17
CA SER A 179 -0.59 9.43 -4.24
C SER A 179 -1.82 10.08 -4.87
N ASN A 180 -1.80 11.41 -5.06
CA ASN A 180 -2.91 12.14 -5.63
C ASN A 180 -2.99 11.94 -7.15
N LYS A 181 -4.13 11.46 -7.64
CA LYS A 181 -4.35 11.22 -9.08
C LYS A 181 -4.25 12.49 -9.93
N GLY A 182 -4.44 13.68 -9.36
CA GLY A 182 -4.19 14.95 -10.03
C GLY A 182 -2.74 15.11 -10.50
N MET A 183 -1.78 14.47 -9.82
CA MET A 183 -0.39 14.42 -10.26
C MET A 183 -0.23 13.80 -11.64
N LEU A 184 -1.10 12.86 -12.03
CA LEU A 184 -1.05 12.22 -13.36
C LEU A 184 -1.29 13.24 -14.48
N ALA A 185 -2.21 14.18 -14.29
CA ALA A 185 -2.47 15.23 -15.28
C ALA A 185 -1.28 16.18 -15.43
N LEU A 186 -0.65 16.56 -14.31
CA LEU A 186 0.56 17.40 -14.32
C LEU A 186 1.75 16.68 -14.96
N LEU A 187 1.93 15.39 -14.67
CA LEU A 187 2.97 14.57 -15.29
C LEU A 187 2.76 14.45 -16.80
N TRP A 188 1.52 14.26 -17.24
CA TRP A 188 1.19 14.22 -18.67
C TRP A 188 1.47 15.55 -19.36
N GLU A 189 1.06 16.67 -18.76
CA GLU A 189 1.30 18.02 -19.30
C GLU A 189 2.81 18.31 -19.47
N GLN A 190 3.64 17.89 -18.51
CA GLN A 190 5.09 18.15 -18.54
C GLN A 190 5.87 17.17 -19.42
N HIS A 191 5.36 15.95 -19.62
CA HIS A 191 6.08 14.85 -20.26
C HIS A 191 5.23 14.11 -21.30
N GLU A 192 4.49 14.85 -22.12
CA GLU A 192 3.64 14.29 -23.18
C GLU A 192 4.44 13.34 -24.11
N GLY A 193 3.85 12.18 -24.42
CA GLY A 193 4.48 11.16 -25.26
C GLY A 193 5.47 10.23 -24.56
N HIS A 194 5.68 10.38 -23.25
CA HIS A 194 6.50 9.43 -22.48
C HIS A 194 5.88 8.02 -22.52
N PRO A 195 6.66 6.94 -22.78
CA PRO A 195 6.13 5.60 -23.02
C PRO A 195 5.40 4.96 -21.82
N ASN A 196 5.64 5.47 -20.61
CA ASN A 196 4.99 5.00 -19.38
C ASN A 196 3.85 5.91 -18.90
N LEU A 197 3.51 6.98 -19.63
CA LEU A 197 2.42 7.87 -19.26
C LEU A 197 1.22 7.66 -20.18
N LEU A 198 0.03 7.68 -19.59
CA LEU A 198 -1.22 7.73 -20.32
C LEU A 198 -1.74 9.17 -20.31
N PRO A 199 -2.48 9.58 -21.36
CA PRO A 199 -3.19 10.85 -21.35
C PRO A 199 -4.06 11.00 -20.11
N ALA A 200 -3.83 12.06 -19.36
CA ALA A 200 -4.57 12.41 -18.15
C ALA A 200 -4.81 13.92 -18.12
N PHE A 201 -6.02 14.33 -17.76
CA PHE A 201 -6.45 15.71 -17.82
C PHE A 201 -7.27 16.05 -16.58
N ILE A 202 -7.15 17.30 -16.11
CA ILE A 202 -8.07 17.85 -15.13
C ILE A 202 -9.37 18.23 -15.86
N ASP A 203 -10.50 17.74 -15.38
CA ASP A 203 -11.79 18.14 -15.93
C ASP A 203 -12.04 19.62 -15.61
N ALA A 204 -12.13 20.43 -16.66
CA ALA A 204 -12.43 21.87 -16.54
C ALA A 204 -13.89 22.14 -16.19
N THR A 205 -14.77 21.14 -16.27
CA THR A 205 -16.21 21.22 -16.00
C THR A 205 -16.71 20.05 -15.14
N PRO A 206 -16.17 19.87 -13.92
CA PRO A 206 -16.41 18.68 -13.10
C PRO A 206 -17.87 18.49 -12.64
N GLU A 207 -18.68 19.55 -12.66
CA GLU A 207 -20.11 19.45 -12.34
C GLU A 207 -20.97 18.95 -13.49
N ARG A 208 -20.39 18.80 -14.69
CA ARG A 208 -21.13 18.29 -15.83
C ARG A 208 -21.41 16.79 -15.64
N PRO A 209 -22.67 16.33 -15.80
CA PRO A 209 -22.98 14.92 -15.74
C PRO A 209 -22.16 14.15 -16.78
N LEU A 210 -21.53 13.06 -16.34
CA LEU A 210 -20.84 12.14 -17.23
C LEU A 210 -21.89 11.45 -18.12
N ALA A 211 -21.49 11.13 -19.36
CA ALA A 211 -22.34 10.39 -20.27
C ALA A 211 -22.59 8.97 -19.73
N PRO A 212 -23.76 8.35 -20.02
CA PRO A 212 -24.02 6.98 -19.60
C PRO A 212 -22.89 6.02 -20.02
N GLY A 213 -22.35 5.27 -19.07
CA GLY A 213 -21.23 4.33 -19.29
C GLY A 213 -19.87 4.81 -18.77
N TRP A 214 -19.81 5.98 -18.14
CA TRP A 214 -18.72 6.46 -17.30
C TRP A 214 -19.09 6.40 -15.82
#